data_AF-A0AAU6GTW8-F1
#
_entry.id   AF-A0AAU6GTW8-F1
#
_cell.length_a   1.000
_cell.length_b   1.000
_cell.length_c   1.000
_cell.angle_alpha   90.00
_cell.angle_beta   90.00
_cell.angle_gamma   90.00
#
_symmetry.space_group_name_H-M   'P 1'
#
loop_
_entity.id
_entity.type
_entity.pdbx_description
1 polymer ?
#
loop_
_entity_poly.entity_id
_entity_poly.type
_entity_poly.pdbx_seq_one_letter_code
_entity_poly.pdbx_strand_id
1 'polypeptide(L)'
;MTAGALPRVVPEPLVVDLDEQGRLRTPEDVPVPVDRVAEHLARRLRIPGWATDIHVYVHGWRTPPATAARSATKLLSQAMDLWTARPDRYPGLSDGYRPWSVVVRWPSSSRPTLGGYRLIRDRAHSMSAEGRGHAPYVIGHLLGYLDAGRVDPRASAVLANRNGQYLHLTGHSFGGRFLCEAMQRAAERPPVLGWSTPYDSRRPFTVDSALIFQMAAPRDAFVRHYADLFPSGRHPGAPLRGPLVLTHSRWDRATGFWHLRAERRPGIGHSGAGPAPVPQFSTTLLGTDTPYPQHVLDHRVVNVNADGLYRGSRLTRLSPAGAHSDFLRPESAHLLLTLAERSR
;
A
#
# COMPACT_ATOMS: atom_id res chain seq x y z
N MET A 1 0.77 -10.09 32.79
CA MET A 1 0.02 -9.52 31.66
C MET A 1 -1.06 -10.51 31.31
N THR A 2 -2.33 -10.14 31.53
CA THR A 2 -3.47 -10.99 31.20
C THR A 2 -3.50 -11.24 29.69
N ALA A 3 -3.56 -12.52 29.30
CA ALA A 3 -3.78 -12.93 27.93
C ALA A 3 -5.18 -12.45 27.52
N GLY A 4 -5.27 -11.22 27.01
CA GLY A 4 -6.51 -10.66 26.48
C GLY A 4 -7.01 -11.56 25.36
N ALA A 5 -8.33 -11.82 25.33
CA ALA A 5 -8.96 -12.56 24.26
C ALA A 5 -8.55 -11.97 22.90
N LEU A 6 -8.09 -12.83 21.98
CA LEU A 6 -7.72 -12.41 20.64
C LEU A 6 -8.92 -11.78 19.93
N PRO A 7 -8.72 -10.68 19.17
CA PRO A 7 -9.82 -10.01 18.49
C PRO A 7 -10.45 -10.95 17.44
N ARG A 8 -11.77 -11.15 17.55
CA ARG A 8 -12.59 -11.92 16.58
C ARG A 8 -13.07 -11.08 15.40
N VAL A 9 -12.83 -9.77 15.46
CA VAL A 9 -13.19 -8.79 14.43
C VAL A 9 -11.97 -7.93 14.12
N VAL A 10 -11.88 -7.40 12.90
CA VAL A 10 -10.83 -6.43 12.56
C VAL A 10 -11.03 -5.19 13.41
N PRO A 11 -10.04 -4.80 14.24
CA PRO A 11 -10.17 -3.63 15.08
C PRO A 11 -10.17 -2.34 14.25
N GLU A 12 -10.56 -1.24 14.89
CA GLU A 12 -10.46 0.08 14.26
C GLU A 12 -9.00 0.38 13.86
N PRO A 13 -8.75 0.85 12.63
CA PRO A 13 -7.41 1.20 12.20
C PRO A 13 -6.85 2.36 13.01
N LEU A 14 -5.54 2.34 13.26
CA LEU A 14 -4.87 3.56 13.68
C LEU A 14 -4.79 4.51 12.49
N VAL A 15 -5.04 5.79 12.73
CA VAL A 15 -5.03 6.82 11.69
C VAL A 15 -3.78 7.68 11.77
N VAL A 16 -3.17 7.93 10.61
CA VAL A 16 -2.10 8.90 10.38
C VAL A 16 -2.62 9.96 9.43
N ASP A 17 -2.80 11.19 9.91
CA ASP A 17 -3.32 12.30 9.10
C ASP A 17 -2.20 13.15 8.51
N LEU A 18 -2.30 13.41 7.21
CA LEU A 18 -1.42 14.31 6.48
C LEU A 18 -2.17 15.59 6.09
N ASP A 19 -1.48 16.73 6.14
CA ASP A 19 -1.97 17.99 5.59
C ASP A 19 -1.77 18.09 4.06
N GLU A 20 -2.07 19.25 3.47
CA GLU A 20 -1.92 19.48 2.02
C GLU A 20 -0.47 19.50 1.52
N GLN A 21 0.50 19.59 2.43
CA GLN A 21 1.94 19.52 2.16
C GLN A 21 2.51 18.13 2.46
N GLY A 22 1.69 17.22 2.97
CA GLY A 22 2.10 15.88 3.35
C GLY A 22 2.72 15.79 4.74
N ARG A 23 2.59 16.82 5.58
CA ARG A 23 3.10 16.81 6.94
C ARG A 23 2.14 16.08 7.86
N LEU A 24 2.70 15.32 8.79
CA LEU A 24 1.94 14.63 9.83
C LEU A 24 1.19 15.64 10.70
N ARG A 25 -0.08 15.37 11.03
CA ARG A 25 -0.88 16.19 11.94
C ARG A 25 -1.08 15.50 13.28
N THR A 26 -1.12 16.28 14.35
CA THR A 26 -1.59 15.82 15.66
C THR A 26 -3.11 15.66 15.68
N PRO A 27 -3.71 15.00 16.68
CA PRO A 27 -5.16 14.94 16.86
C PRO A 27 -5.83 16.33 16.96
N GLU A 28 -5.08 17.33 17.44
CA GLU A 28 -5.49 18.74 17.54
C GLU A 28 -5.28 19.52 16.23
N ASP A 29 -5.02 18.81 15.12
CA ASP A 29 -4.90 19.36 13.78
C ASP A 29 -3.64 20.21 13.53
N VAL A 30 -2.61 20.07 14.37
CA VAL A 30 -1.35 20.83 14.28
C VAL A 30 -0.29 20.04 13.51
N PRO A 31 0.46 20.64 12.55
CA PRO A 31 1.56 19.96 11.89
C PRO A 31 2.68 19.57 12.87
N VAL A 32 3.10 18.31 12.82
CA VAL A 32 4.24 17.80 13.58
C VAL A 32 5.54 18.26 12.91
N PRO A 33 6.47 18.89 13.64
CA PRO A 33 7.78 19.24 13.11
C PRO A 33 8.53 18.02 12.55
N VAL A 34 9.25 18.21 11.45
CA VAL A 34 9.88 17.13 10.66
C VAL A 34 10.84 16.28 11.49
N ASP A 35 11.59 16.90 12.37
CA ASP A 35 12.53 16.32 13.33
C ASP A 35 11.84 15.56 14.48
N ARG A 36 10.54 15.80 14.69
CA ARG A 36 9.72 15.21 15.75
C ARG A 36 8.75 14.14 15.23
N VAL A 37 8.64 13.95 13.90
CA VAL A 37 7.75 12.96 13.27
C VAL A 37 7.95 11.59 13.87
N ALA A 38 9.20 11.15 13.99
CA ALA A 38 9.51 9.79 14.42
C ALA A 38 9.13 9.53 15.89
N GLU A 39 9.43 10.48 16.78
CA GLU A 39 8.99 10.42 18.18
C GLU A 39 7.46 10.46 18.29
N HIS A 40 6.81 11.31 17.50
CA HIS A 40 5.35 11.39 17.49
C HIS A 40 4.72 10.06 17.07
N LEU A 41 5.23 9.45 15.99
CA LEU A 41 4.78 8.14 15.53
C LEU A 41 5.00 7.08 16.62
N ALA A 42 6.18 6.99 17.22
CA ALA A 42 6.46 6.02 18.28
C ALA A 42 5.54 6.17 19.52
N ARG A 43 5.18 7.41 19.89
CA ARG A 43 4.25 7.66 21.00
C ARG A 43 2.82 7.24 20.68
N ARG A 44 2.39 7.37 19.42
CA ARG A 44 1.01 7.12 18.99
C ARG A 44 0.78 5.70 18.51
N LEU A 45 1.74 5.11 17.81
CA LEU A 45 1.68 3.79 17.21
C LEU A 45 2.24 2.74 18.16
N ARG A 46 1.36 2.14 18.97
CA ARG A 46 1.71 0.91 19.70
C ARG A 46 1.29 -0.29 18.86
N ILE A 47 2.27 -0.96 18.25
CA ILE A 47 2.01 -2.19 17.49
C ILE A 47 1.48 -3.25 18.47
N PRO A 48 0.27 -3.78 18.29
CA PRO A 48 -0.27 -4.77 19.20
C PRO A 48 0.52 -6.07 19.12
N GLY A 49 0.92 -6.65 20.26
CA GLY A 49 1.70 -7.91 20.27
C GLY A 49 0.94 -9.14 19.76
N TRP A 50 -0.39 -9.06 19.62
CA TRP A 50 -1.22 -10.13 19.08
C TRP A 50 -1.30 -10.13 17.55
N ALA A 51 -1.00 -9.00 16.90
CA ALA A 51 -1.15 -8.87 15.45
C ALA A 51 -0.13 -9.78 14.76
N THR A 52 -0.51 -10.41 13.66
CA THR A 52 0.43 -11.12 12.78
C THR A 52 0.69 -10.37 11.50
N ASP A 53 -0.29 -9.62 11.01
CA ASP A 53 -0.23 -8.98 9.70
C ASP A 53 -0.52 -7.48 9.88
N ILE A 54 0.49 -6.64 9.64
CA ILE A 54 0.41 -5.19 9.76
C ILE A 54 0.17 -4.63 8.36
N HIS A 55 -0.99 -4.01 8.15
CA HIS A 55 -1.35 -3.37 6.89
C HIS A 55 -1.22 -1.85 6.97
N VAL A 56 -0.38 -1.26 6.13
CA VAL A 56 -0.40 0.20 5.91
C VAL A 56 -1.23 0.50 4.67
N TYR A 57 -2.36 1.19 4.86
CA TYR A 57 -3.29 1.54 3.80
C TYR A 57 -3.23 3.03 3.45
N VAL A 58 -3.08 3.36 2.16
CA VAL A 58 -3.11 4.74 1.67
C VAL A 58 -4.17 4.88 0.59
N HIS A 59 -5.18 5.72 0.85
CA HIS A 59 -6.33 5.87 -0.04
C HIS A 59 -6.06 6.75 -1.26
N GLY A 60 -7.01 6.75 -2.19
CA GLY A 60 -6.96 7.46 -3.46
C GLY A 60 -7.78 8.75 -3.54
N TRP A 61 -7.99 9.21 -4.78
CA TRP A 61 -8.80 10.38 -5.13
C TRP A 61 -10.24 10.26 -4.64
N ARG A 62 -10.86 11.39 -4.25
CA ARG A 62 -12.27 11.49 -3.82
C ARG A 62 -12.63 10.61 -2.63
N THR A 63 -11.70 10.46 -1.69
CA THR A 63 -11.95 9.70 -0.46
C THR A 63 -11.97 10.67 0.73
N PRO A 64 -13.14 10.91 1.34
CA PRO A 64 -13.22 11.63 2.60
C PRO A 64 -12.55 10.86 3.74
N PRO A 65 -12.06 11.52 4.81
CA PRO A 65 -11.31 10.86 5.88
C PRO A 65 -12.02 9.65 6.52
N ALA A 66 -13.32 9.77 6.81
CA ALA A 66 -14.11 8.67 7.38
C ALA A 66 -14.28 7.48 6.41
N THR A 67 -14.24 7.74 5.10
CA THR A 67 -14.34 6.68 4.09
C THR A 67 -13.04 5.90 3.97
N ALA A 68 -11.89 6.56 4.14
CA ALA A 68 -10.59 5.90 4.06
C ALA A 68 -10.45 4.76 5.09
N ALA A 69 -10.78 5.04 6.35
CA ALA A 69 -10.76 4.03 7.41
C ALA A 69 -11.75 2.89 7.13
N ARG A 70 -12.99 3.22 6.75
CA ARG A 70 -14.01 2.21 6.40
C ARG A 70 -13.59 1.31 5.23
N SER A 71 -12.92 1.85 4.21
CA SER A 71 -12.42 1.07 3.08
C SER A 71 -11.37 0.05 3.52
N ALA A 72 -10.41 0.47 4.35
CA ALA A 72 -9.39 -0.44 4.89
C ALA A 72 -10.03 -1.52 5.78
N THR A 73 -10.88 -1.13 6.73
CA THR A 73 -11.59 -2.08 7.60
C THR A 73 -12.41 -3.05 6.78
N LYS A 74 -13.20 -2.57 5.80
CA LYS A 74 -14.01 -3.46 4.95
C LYS A 74 -13.16 -4.49 4.21
N LEU A 75 -12.05 -4.06 3.59
CA LEU A 75 -11.18 -4.96 2.84
C LEU A 75 -10.57 -6.03 3.75
N LEU A 76 -10.10 -5.65 4.94
CA LEU A 76 -9.53 -6.58 5.91
C LEU A 76 -10.58 -7.48 6.56
N SER A 77 -11.79 -6.99 6.82
CA SER A 77 -12.90 -7.81 7.28
C SER A 77 -13.25 -8.87 6.24
N GLN A 78 -13.33 -8.51 4.95
CA GLN A 78 -13.55 -9.48 3.88
C GLN A 78 -12.43 -10.53 3.81
N ALA A 79 -11.16 -10.15 4.03
CA ALA A 79 -10.06 -11.09 4.08
C ALA A 79 -10.18 -12.03 5.28
N MET A 80 -10.50 -11.50 6.46
CA MET A 80 -10.68 -12.30 7.67
C MET A 80 -11.90 -13.24 7.56
N ASP A 81 -12.99 -12.81 6.93
CA ASP A 81 -14.18 -13.64 6.66
C ASP A 81 -13.82 -14.80 5.72
N LEU A 82 -13.05 -14.53 4.66
CA LEU A 82 -12.59 -15.55 3.71
C LEU A 82 -11.69 -16.59 4.39
N TRP A 83 -10.72 -16.14 5.19
CA TRP A 83 -9.83 -17.02 5.94
C TRP A 83 -10.61 -17.87 6.96
N THR A 84 -11.52 -17.24 7.71
CA THR A 84 -12.32 -17.95 8.73
C THR A 84 -13.23 -19.00 8.11
N ALA A 85 -13.85 -18.69 6.97
CA ALA A 85 -14.76 -19.61 6.30
C ALA A 85 -14.04 -20.81 5.67
N ARG A 86 -12.79 -20.63 5.20
CA ARG A 86 -12.02 -21.65 4.47
C ARG A 86 -10.52 -21.55 4.77
N PRO A 87 -10.08 -21.88 5.99
CA PRO A 87 -8.68 -21.72 6.40
C PRO A 87 -7.73 -22.66 5.62
N ASP A 88 -8.24 -23.81 5.19
CA ASP A 88 -7.54 -24.80 4.35
C ASP A 88 -7.09 -24.25 2.99
N ARG A 89 -7.70 -23.16 2.51
CA ARG A 89 -7.31 -22.47 1.28
C ARG A 89 -6.10 -21.58 1.42
N TYR A 90 -5.67 -21.30 2.65
CA TYR A 90 -4.55 -20.42 2.95
C TYR A 90 -3.60 -21.12 3.92
N PRO A 91 -2.93 -22.20 3.49
CA PRO A 91 -2.15 -23.06 4.38
C PRO A 91 -1.02 -22.33 5.10
N GLY A 92 -0.38 -21.32 4.48
CA GLY A 92 0.61 -20.49 5.17
C GLY A 92 0.05 -19.70 6.36
N LEU A 93 -1.26 -19.51 6.45
CA LEU A 93 -1.95 -18.81 7.54
C LEU A 93 -2.48 -19.77 8.64
N SER A 94 -1.98 -21.01 8.69
CA SER A 94 -2.40 -22.03 9.69
C SER A 94 -2.23 -21.54 11.14
N ASP A 95 -1.17 -20.77 11.42
CA ASP A 95 -0.88 -20.21 12.75
C ASP A 95 -1.72 -18.95 13.08
N GLY A 96 -2.62 -18.60 12.16
CA GLY A 96 -3.59 -17.54 12.29
C GLY A 96 -3.28 -16.31 11.44
N TYR A 97 -4.37 -15.66 11.02
CA TYR A 97 -4.38 -14.36 10.37
C TYR A 97 -5.05 -13.34 11.30
N ARG A 98 -4.24 -12.47 11.90
CA ARG A 98 -4.66 -11.46 12.87
C ARG A 98 -4.25 -10.06 12.36
N PRO A 99 -5.04 -9.49 11.43
CA PRO A 99 -4.67 -8.24 10.78
C PRO A 99 -4.85 -7.05 11.73
N TRP A 100 -3.87 -6.17 11.74
CA TRP A 100 -3.94 -4.82 12.30
C TRP A 100 -3.59 -3.81 11.21
N SER A 101 -4.18 -2.61 11.24
CA SER A 101 -3.95 -1.65 10.16
C SER A 101 -3.69 -0.22 10.63
N VAL A 102 -2.86 0.45 9.85
CA VAL A 102 -2.57 1.87 9.92
C VAL A 102 -3.07 2.50 8.62
N VAL A 103 -3.97 3.47 8.72
CA VAL A 103 -4.55 4.17 7.57
C VAL A 103 -3.93 5.57 7.48
N VAL A 104 -3.23 5.82 6.38
CA VAL A 104 -2.70 7.15 6.06
C VAL A 104 -3.78 7.93 5.30
N ARG A 105 -4.27 9.00 5.91
CA ARG A 105 -5.26 9.90 5.33
C ARG A 105 -4.59 11.16 4.81
N TRP A 106 -5.07 11.63 3.68
CA TRP A 106 -4.59 12.86 3.06
C TRP A 106 -5.73 13.60 2.35
N PRO A 107 -5.60 14.92 2.11
CA PRO A 107 -6.65 15.73 1.50
C PRO A 107 -6.83 15.43 0.01
N SER A 108 -7.48 14.30 -0.28
CA SER A 108 -7.66 13.72 -1.62
C SER A 108 -9.00 14.06 -2.29
N SER A 109 -9.88 14.77 -1.57
CA SER A 109 -11.26 14.97 -2.00
C SER A 109 -11.42 16.20 -2.88
N SER A 110 -12.11 16.04 -4.01
CA SER A 110 -12.45 17.12 -4.93
C SER A 110 -13.77 16.84 -5.65
N ARG A 111 -14.26 17.85 -6.37
CA ARG A 111 -15.34 17.64 -7.36
C ARG A 111 -14.84 16.71 -8.48
N PRO A 112 -15.73 15.88 -9.09
CA PRO A 112 -15.38 14.97 -10.18
C PRO A 112 -15.30 15.69 -11.53
N THR A 113 -14.50 16.75 -11.60
CA THR A 113 -14.24 17.54 -12.80
C THR A 113 -12.76 17.42 -13.18
N LEU A 114 -12.40 17.81 -14.41
CA LEU A 114 -11.00 17.86 -14.81
C LEU A 114 -10.17 18.76 -13.90
N GLY A 115 -10.70 19.93 -13.52
CA GLY A 115 -10.05 20.84 -12.59
C GLY A 115 -9.86 20.22 -11.20
N GLY A 116 -10.89 19.52 -10.69
CA GLY A 116 -10.78 18.81 -9.41
C GLY A 116 -9.74 17.67 -9.45
N TYR A 117 -9.70 16.91 -10.54
CA TYR A 117 -8.68 15.87 -10.71
C TYR A 117 -7.27 16.47 -10.79
N ARG A 118 -7.07 17.54 -11.57
CA ARG A 118 -5.78 18.25 -11.68
C ARG A 118 -5.32 18.78 -10.33
N LEU A 119 -6.22 19.39 -9.55
CA LEU A 119 -5.92 19.85 -8.19
C LEU A 119 -5.35 18.72 -7.33
N ILE A 120 -6.00 17.55 -7.31
CA ILE A 120 -5.56 16.42 -6.47
C ILE A 120 -4.29 15.78 -7.02
N ARG A 121 -4.12 15.70 -8.34
CA ARG A 121 -2.86 15.28 -8.97
C ARG A 121 -1.72 16.20 -8.55
N ASP A 122 -1.88 17.51 -8.70
CA ASP A 122 -0.85 18.51 -8.41
C ASP A 122 -0.48 18.50 -6.93
N ARG A 123 -1.47 18.31 -6.06
CA ARG A 123 -1.26 18.10 -4.63
C ARG A 123 -0.48 16.81 -4.37
N ALA A 124 -0.86 15.69 -4.96
CA ALA A 124 -0.13 14.43 -4.78
C ALA A 124 1.33 14.53 -5.27
N HIS A 125 1.58 15.24 -6.37
CA HIS A 125 2.93 15.55 -6.85
C HIS A 125 3.68 16.44 -5.86
N SER A 126 3.08 17.53 -5.38
CA SER A 126 3.76 18.46 -4.46
C SER A 126 4.08 17.80 -3.11
N MET A 127 3.17 16.99 -2.58
CA MET A 127 3.35 16.22 -1.35
C MET A 127 4.46 15.16 -1.47
N SER A 128 4.77 14.71 -2.69
CA SER A 128 5.82 13.74 -2.97
C SER A 128 7.11 14.38 -3.49
N ALA A 129 7.12 15.67 -3.80
CA ALA A 129 8.27 16.32 -4.42
C ALA A 129 9.51 16.24 -3.52
N GLU A 130 10.66 15.92 -4.09
CA GLU A 130 11.93 15.92 -3.38
C GLU A 130 12.22 17.30 -2.77
N GLY A 131 12.76 17.34 -1.54
CA GLY A 131 13.11 18.57 -0.82
C GLY A 131 11.94 19.48 -0.40
N ARG A 132 10.69 19.18 -0.79
CA ARG A 132 9.51 20.01 -0.50
C ARG A 132 8.33 19.23 0.08
N GLY A 133 8.05 18.05 -0.48
CA GLY A 133 6.94 17.20 -0.09
C GLY A 133 7.31 16.31 1.09
N HIS A 134 6.46 16.27 2.11
CA HIS A 134 6.73 15.54 3.34
C HIS A 134 6.07 14.16 3.42
N ALA A 135 5.13 13.83 2.52
CA ALA A 135 4.35 12.60 2.65
C ALA A 135 5.22 11.32 2.55
N PRO A 136 6.10 11.17 1.55
CA PRO A 136 6.99 10.01 1.49
C PRO A 136 7.93 9.91 2.69
N TYR A 137 8.35 11.04 3.27
CA TYR A 137 9.19 11.08 4.46
C TYR A 137 8.42 10.58 5.69
N VAL A 138 7.21 11.09 5.94
CA VAL A 138 6.37 10.64 7.06
C VAL A 138 6.05 9.16 6.93
N ILE A 139 5.68 8.69 5.73
CA ILE A 139 5.41 7.28 5.47
C ILE A 139 6.71 6.47 5.61
N GLY A 140 7.85 6.95 5.13
CA GLY A 140 9.15 6.31 5.32
C GLY A 140 9.52 6.14 6.80
N HIS A 141 9.29 7.14 7.65
CA HIS A 141 9.46 7.03 9.10
C HIS A 141 8.51 6.05 9.75
N LEU A 142 7.25 6.00 9.31
CA LEU A 142 6.29 4.97 9.73
C LEU A 142 6.82 3.58 9.37
N LEU A 143 7.26 3.39 8.13
CA LEU A 143 7.78 2.11 7.65
C LEU A 143 9.06 1.70 8.40
N GLY A 144 9.99 2.63 8.63
CA GLY A 144 11.20 2.38 9.42
C GLY A 144 10.91 2.04 10.88
N TYR A 145 9.91 2.68 11.49
CA TYR A 145 9.45 2.32 12.84
C TYR A 145 8.89 0.89 12.90
N LEU A 146 8.09 0.49 11.91
CA LEU A 146 7.54 -0.87 11.81
C LEU A 146 8.64 -1.91 11.51
N ASP A 147 9.63 -1.55 10.70
CA ASP A 147 10.76 -2.40 10.30
C ASP A 147 11.81 -2.58 11.41
N ALA A 148 12.09 -1.54 12.22
CA ALA A 148 13.01 -1.63 13.36
C ALA A 148 12.59 -2.69 14.40
N GLY A 149 11.31 -3.10 14.39
CA GLY A 149 10.82 -4.23 15.16
C GLY A 149 11.33 -5.60 14.67
N ARG A 150 12.02 -5.72 13.53
CA ARG A 150 12.29 -7.00 12.83
C ARG A 150 13.63 -7.68 13.10
N VAL A 151 13.64 -9.02 12.91
CA VAL A 151 14.86 -9.86 12.81
C VAL A 151 15.54 -9.59 11.46
N ASP A 152 16.82 -9.95 11.31
CA ASP A 152 17.61 -9.59 10.13
C ASP A 152 16.97 -10.20 8.87
N PRO A 153 16.57 -9.38 7.87
CA PRO A 153 16.05 -9.86 6.60
C PRO A 153 16.95 -10.90 5.92
N ARG A 154 18.27 -10.85 6.14
CA ARG A 154 19.23 -11.82 5.58
C ARG A 154 19.35 -13.11 6.39
N ALA A 155 18.89 -13.12 7.64
CA ALA A 155 18.98 -14.28 8.53
C ALA A 155 17.76 -15.21 8.44
N SER A 156 16.64 -14.75 7.87
CA SER A 156 15.39 -15.51 7.78
C SER A 156 14.80 -15.49 6.38
N ALA A 157 14.18 -16.59 5.97
CA ALA A 157 13.35 -16.66 4.76
C ALA A 157 12.10 -15.75 4.87
N VAL A 158 11.75 -15.35 6.10
CA VAL A 158 10.47 -14.78 6.53
C VAL A 158 10.73 -13.47 7.28
N LEU A 159 10.19 -12.31 6.84
CA LEU A 159 10.40 -11.00 7.50
C LEU A 159 9.47 -10.77 8.69
N ALA A 160 9.18 -11.83 9.42
CA ALA A 160 8.54 -11.70 10.70
C ALA A 160 9.35 -10.78 11.59
N ASN A 161 8.67 -9.84 12.25
CA ASN A 161 9.33 -9.02 13.24
C ASN A 161 9.74 -9.86 14.48
N ARG A 162 10.39 -9.30 15.50
CA ARG A 162 10.77 -10.06 16.71
C ARG A 162 9.59 -10.76 17.41
N ASN A 163 8.37 -10.32 17.12
CA ASN A 163 7.11 -10.87 17.61
C ASN A 163 6.37 -11.73 16.55
N GLY A 164 6.96 -12.05 15.40
CA GLY A 164 6.30 -12.87 14.36
C GLY A 164 5.46 -12.09 13.33
N GLN A 165 5.60 -10.76 13.22
CA GLN A 165 4.65 -9.91 12.47
C GLN A 165 5.14 -9.51 11.07
N TYR A 166 4.27 -9.53 10.07
CA TYR A 166 4.51 -9.22 8.66
C TYR A 166 4.04 -7.80 8.29
N LEU A 167 4.70 -7.12 7.34
CA LEU A 167 4.34 -5.77 6.89
C LEU A 167 3.87 -5.75 5.43
N HIS A 168 2.59 -5.42 5.24
CA HIS A 168 1.93 -5.34 3.95
C HIS A 168 1.53 -3.91 3.61
N LEU A 169 1.77 -3.47 2.38
CA LEU A 169 1.36 -2.15 1.90
C LEU A 169 0.19 -2.27 0.94
N THR A 170 -0.86 -1.49 1.19
CA THR A 170 -2.05 -1.44 0.34
C THR A 170 -2.32 -0.01 -0.12
N GLY A 171 -2.22 0.24 -1.43
CA GLY A 171 -2.47 1.54 -2.02
C GLY A 171 -3.74 1.55 -2.86
N HIS A 172 -4.41 2.69 -2.95
CA HIS A 172 -5.44 2.94 -3.97
C HIS A 172 -5.11 4.20 -4.77
N SER A 173 -5.17 4.14 -6.10
CA SER A 173 -5.03 5.32 -6.97
C SER A 173 -3.73 6.10 -6.70
N PHE A 174 -3.81 7.38 -6.31
CA PHE A 174 -2.66 8.20 -5.91
C PHE A 174 -1.95 7.69 -4.65
N GLY A 175 -2.63 6.97 -3.76
CA GLY A 175 -2.00 6.36 -2.59
C GLY A 175 -0.89 5.38 -2.95
N GLY A 176 -1.00 4.72 -4.12
CA GLY A 176 0.08 3.91 -4.67
C GLY A 176 1.36 4.70 -4.96
N ARG A 177 1.26 5.97 -5.39
CA ARG A 177 2.45 6.81 -5.60
C ARG A 177 3.18 7.10 -4.31
N PHE A 178 2.43 7.48 -3.27
CA PHE A 178 3.01 7.76 -1.96
C PHE A 178 3.72 6.54 -1.39
N LEU A 179 3.14 5.34 -1.54
CA LEU A 179 3.77 4.10 -1.10
C LEU A 179 5.04 3.80 -1.89
N CYS A 180 5.01 3.89 -3.22
CA CYS A 180 6.20 3.67 -4.06
C CYS A 180 7.34 4.65 -3.70
N GLU A 181 7.01 5.93 -3.58
CA GLU A 181 8.00 6.96 -3.21
C GLU A 181 8.55 6.73 -1.79
N ALA A 182 7.68 6.44 -0.83
CA ALA A 182 8.08 6.20 0.55
C ALA A 182 8.97 4.96 0.70
N MET A 183 8.69 3.88 -0.05
CA MET A 183 9.53 2.68 -0.05
C MET A 183 10.93 2.97 -0.59
N GLN A 184 11.07 3.73 -1.67
CA GLN A 184 12.38 4.13 -2.18
C GLN A 184 13.15 4.95 -1.16
N ARG A 185 12.50 5.97 -0.57
CA ARG A 185 13.14 6.82 0.44
C ARG A 185 13.49 6.09 1.73
N ALA A 186 12.68 5.13 2.14
CA ALA A 186 12.98 4.28 3.28
C ALA A 186 14.23 3.40 3.05
N ALA A 187 14.64 3.17 1.80
CA ALA A 187 15.87 2.48 1.44
C ALA A 187 17.10 3.41 1.26
N GLU A 188 16.93 4.74 1.26
CA GLU A 188 18.03 5.70 1.18
C GLU A 188 18.82 5.79 2.51
N ARG A 189 20.12 6.10 2.45
CA ARG A 189 21.00 6.31 3.62
C ARG A 189 20.86 7.77 4.12
N PRO A 190 20.70 8.02 5.44
CA PRO A 190 19.44 8.33 6.11
C PRO A 190 19.03 9.84 6.04
N PRO A 191 17.74 10.18 6.27
CA PRO A 191 17.24 10.34 7.63
C PRO A 191 15.90 9.61 7.84
N VAL A 192 15.99 8.31 8.11
CA VAL A 192 14.97 7.55 8.84
C VAL A 192 15.55 7.35 10.24
N LEU A 193 14.81 7.75 11.29
CA LEU A 193 15.12 7.61 12.72
C LEU A 193 16.62 7.66 13.12
N GLY A 194 17.05 8.77 13.71
CA GLY A 194 18.25 8.80 14.55
C GLY A 194 18.14 7.78 15.68
N TRP A 195 18.79 6.64 15.52
CA TRP A 195 19.21 5.75 16.60
C TRP A 195 20.72 5.91 16.72
N SER A 196 21.25 5.75 17.93
CA SER A 196 22.70 5.68 18.21
C SER A 196 23.39 4.43 17.62
N THR A 197 22.68 3.66 16.79
CA THR A 197 23.16 2.44 16.15
C THR A 197 23.50 2.73 14.68
N PRO A 198 24.71 2.41 14.19
CA PRO A 198 25.10 2.68 12.80
C PRO A 198 24.19 1.99 11.79
N TYR A 199 23.97 2.64 10.64
CA TYR A 199 23.40 2.01 9.46
C TYR A 199 24.17 0.72 9.12
N ASP A 200 23.50 -0.43 9.15
CA ASP A 200 24.09 -1.70 8.76
C ASP A 200 23.80 -1.94 7.27
N SER A 201 24.82 -1.76 6.43
CA SER A 201 24.76 -2.11 4.99
C SER A 201 24.42 -3.59 4.73
N ARG A 202 24.44 -4.42 5.78
CA ARG A 202 24.02 -5.81 5.73
C ARG A 202 22.51 -6.01 5.96
N ARG A 203 21.75 -4.99 6.34
CA ARG A 203 20.34 -5.11 6.77
C ARG A 203 19.46 -4.06 6.06
N PRO A 204 19.18 -4.21 4.75
CA PRO A 204 18.36 -3.24 4.03
C PRO A 204 16.90 -3.28 4.53
N PHE A 205 16.26 -2.11 4.63
CA PHE A 205 14.81 -1.99 4.86
C PHE A 205 14.04 -2.85 3.85
N THR A 206 13.04 -3.63 4.31
CA THR A 206 12.24 -4.47 3.41
C THR A 206 10.75 -4.53 3.78
N VAL A 207 9.90 -4.48 2.76
CA VAL A 207 8.45 -4.72 2.82
C VAL A 207 8.15 -6.13 2.33
N ASP A 208 7.20 -6.82 2.97
CA ASP A 208 6.83 -8.20 2.61
C ASP A 208 6.08 -8.26 1.28
N SER A 209 5.04 -7.45 1.13
CA SER A 209 4.29 -7.34 -0.12
C SER A 209 3.63 -5.97 -0.28
N ALA A 210 3.43 -5.58 -1.53
CA ALA A 210 2.75 -4.33 -1.88
C ALA A 210 1.64 -4.60 -2.91
N LEU A 211 0.40 -4.30 -2.55
CA LEU A 211 -0.77 -4.40 -3.41
C LEU A 211 -1.34 -3.00 -3.69
N ILE A 212 -1.32 -2.57 -4.94
CA ILE A 212 -1.86 -1.27 -5.34
C ILE A 212 -3.07 -1.46 -6.24
N PHE A 213 -4.22 -1.01 -5.77
CA PHE A 213 -5.45 -0.98 -6.53
C PHE A 213 -5.50 0.23 -7.46
N GLN A 214 -5.58 -0.03 -8.76
CA GLN A 214 -5.90 0.98 -9.78
C GLN A 214 -4.99 2.24 -9.69
N MET A 215 -3.67 2.03 -9.67
CA MET A 215 -2.68 3.08 -9.42
C MET A 215 -2.78 4.27 -10.40
N ALA A 216 -2.78 5.49 -9.86
CA ALA A 216 -2.87 6.72 -10.64
C ALA A 216 -1.49 7.27 -11.02
N ALA A 217 -0.67 6.49 -11.71
CA ALA A 217 0.64 6.88 -12.23
C ALA A 217 0.79 6.53 -13.71
N PRO A 218 1.70 7.20 -14.45
CA PRO A 218 2.02 6.81 -15.82
C PRO A 218 2.46 5.35 -15.89
N ARG A 219 2.17 4.69 -17.01
CA ARG A 219 2.50 3.26 -17.19
C ARG A 219 4.00 2.97 -17.08
N ASP A 220 4.84 3.94 -17.44
CA ASP A 220 6.30 3.87 -17.36
C ASP A 220 6.86 4.43 -16.04
N ALA A 221 6.03 4.56 -14.99
CA ALA A 221 6.48 5.13 -13.72
C ALA A 221 7.59 4.31 -13.05
N PHE A 222 7.64 2.98 -13.23
CA PHE A 222 8.69 2.14 -12.65
C PHE A 222 10.07 2.32 -13.28
N VAL A 223 10.15 2.86 -14.50
CA VAL A 223 11.44 3.22 -15.10
C VAL A 223 11.79 4.70 -14.89
N ARG A 224 10.79 5.57 -14.71
CA ARG A 224 11.01 7.03 -14.59
C ARG A 224 11.13 7.53 -13.17
N HIS A 225 10.40 6.93 -12.24
CA HIS A 225 10.18 7.47 -10.90
C HIS A 225 10.46 6.44 -9.81
N TYR A 226 10.21 5.15 -10.09
CA TYR A 226 10.23 4.10 -9.08
C TYR A 226 11.24 2.98 -9.38
N ALA A 227 12.36 3.32 -10.01
CA ALA A 227 13.36 2.33 -10.42
C ALA A 227 14.09 1.70 -9.23
N ASP A 228 14.27 2.45 -8.15
CA ASP A 228 15.00 2.02 -6.96
C ASP A 228 14.16 1.13 -6.03
N LEU A 229 12.91 0.84 -6.42
CA LEU A 229 12.13 -0.24 -5.82
C LEU A 229 12.71 -1.63 -6.13
N PHE A 230 13.54 -1.74 -7.17
CA PHE A 230 14.02 -3.02 -7.67
C PHE A 230 15.53 -3.14 -7.50
N PRO A 231 16.06 -4.38 -7.33
CA PRO A 231 17.49 -4.56 -7.22
C PRO A 231 18.19 -4.09 -8.50
N SER A 232 19.29 -3.36 -8.35
CA SER A 232 20.14 -2.93 -9.45
C SER A 232 21.61 -2.98 -9.04
N GLY A 233 22.54 -2.84 -10.00
CA GLY A 233 23.97 -2.76 -9.69
C GLY A 233 24.33 -1.59 -8.76
N ARG A 234 23.49 -0.55 -8.69
CA ARG A 234 23.66 0.61 -7.79
C ARG A 234 22.97 0.41 -6.44
N HIS A 235 21.86 -0.34 -6.43
CA HIS A 235 21.05 -0.63 -5.25
C HIS A 235 20.87 -2.15 -5.13
N PRO A 236 21.86 -2.87 -4.55
CA PRO A 236 21.82 -4.34 -4.49
C PRO A 236 20.72 -4.87 -3.56
N GLY A 237 20.15 -4.02 -2.69
CA GLY A 237 18.95 -4.34 -1.91
C GLY A 237 17.73 -3.60 -2.46
N ALA A 238 16.63 -4.33 -2.68
CA ALA A 238 15.33 -3.72 -2.97
C ALA A 238 14.54 -3.48 -1.68
N PRO A 239 13.86 -2.33 -1.52
CA PRO A 239 12.96 -2.07 -0.40
C PRO A 239 11.76 -3.02 -0.35
N LEU A 240 11.53 -3.81 -1.39
CA LEU A 240 10.44 -4.77 -1.50
C LEU A 240 11.00 -6.18 -1.68
N ARG A 241 10.75 -7.07 -0.72
CA ARG A 241 11.20 -8.47 -0.78
C ARG A 241 10.28 -9.32 -1.65
N GLY A 242 8.97 -9.20 -1.48
CA GLY A 242 7.97 -9.89 -2.27
C GLY A 242 7.53 -9.12 -3.53
N PRO A 243 6.34 -9.45 -4.08
CA PRO A 243 5.88 -8.85 -5.33
C PRO A 243 5.27 -7.47 -5.13
N LEU A 244 5.44 -6.60 -6.14
CA LEU A 244 4.57 -5.45 -6.36
C LEU A 244 3.41 -5.86 -7.25
N VAL A 245 2.22 -5.99 -6.66
CA VAL A 245 1.01 -6.39 -7.35
C VAL A 245 0.15 -5.18 -7.67
N LEU A 246 -0.25 -5.04 -8.93
CA LEU A 246 -0.97 -3.89 -9.46
C LEU A 246 -2.26 -4.36 -10.11
N THR A 247 -3.42 -3.89 -9.63
CA THR A 247 -4.68 -4.19 -10.32
C THR A 247 -5.01 -3.09 -11.32
N HIS A 248 -5.57 -3.48 -12.48
CA HIS A 248 -6.07 -2.54 -13.47
C HIS A 248 -7.40 -2.99 -14.07
N SER A 249 -8.16 -2.03 -14.61
CA SER A 249 -9.35 -2.31 -15.39
C SER A 249 -9.58 -1.23 -16.45
N ARG A 250 -9.89 -1.64 -17.69
CA ARG A 250 -10.27 -0.73 -18.79
C ARG A 250 -11.52 0.09 -18.49
N TRP A 251 -12.31 -0.30 -17.48
CA TRP A 251 -13.49 0.43 -17.03
C TRP A 251 -13.17 1.50 -15.99
N ASP A 252 -11.91 1.61 -15.55
CA ASP A 252 -11.44 2.72 -14.71
C ASP A 252 -11.35 4.00 -15.53
N ARG A 253 -12.36 4.86 -15.40
CA ARG A 253 -12.40 6.15 -16.07
C ARG A 253 -11.60 7.21 -15.32
N ALA A 254 -11.32 7.05 -14.02
CA ALA A 254 -10.48 8.01 -13.33
C ALA A 254 -9.05 7.96 -13.88
N THR A 255 -8.49 6.76 -14.05
CA THR A 255 -7.14 6.59 -14.59
C THR A 255 -7.12 6.45 -16.12
N GLY A 256 -8.25 6.17 -16.77
CA GLY A 256 -8.36 6.11 -18.24
C GLY A 256 -8.75 7.44 -18.91
N PHE A 257 -9.62 8.25 -18.30
CA PHE A 257 -10.18 9.46 -18.89
C PHE A 257 -9.66 10.74 -18.24
N TRP A 258 -9.70 10.84 -16.90
CA TRP A 258 -9.22 12.04 -16.21
C TRP A 258 -7.71 12.13 -16.18
N HIS A 259 -7.04 11.04 -15.80
CA HIS A 259 -5.58 10.97 -15.82
C HIS A 259 -5.04 11.22 -17.22
N LEU A 260 -5.63 10.63 -18.26
CA LEU A 260 -5.28 10.89 -19.66
C LEU A 260 -5.36 12.37 -20.02
N ARG A 261 -6.41 13.09 -19.61
CA ARG A 261 -6.52 14.54 -19.87
C ARG A 261 -5.59 15.40 -19.01
N ALA A 262 -5.21 14.93 -17.84
CA ALA A 262 -4.33 15.67 -16.94
C ALA A 262 -2.85 15.47 -17.31
N GLU A 263 -2.45 14.22 -17.53
CA GLU A 263 -1.06 13.76 -17.67
C GLU A 263 -0.71 13.37 -19.12
N ARG A 264 -1.66 13.52 -20.06
CA ARG A 264 -1.54 13.17 -21.49
C ARG A 264 -1.28 11.69 -21.77
N ARG A 265 -1.40 10.83 -20.77
CA ARG A 265 -1.20 9.38 -20.85
C ARG A 265 -2.19 8.66 -19.93
N PRO A 266 -2.66 7.45 -20.26
CA PRO A 266 -3.49 6.67 -19.35
C PRO A 266 -2.65 6.19 -18.15
N GLY A 267 -3.32 6.02 -17.01
CA GLY A 267 -2.69 5.52 -15.79
C GLY A 267 -2.59 4.00 -15.75
N ILE A 268 -1.72 3.50 -14.89
CA ILE A 268 -1.57 2.07 -14.59
C ILE A 268 -2.91 1.44 -14.20
N GLY A 269 -3.75 2.14 -13.43
CA GLY A 269 -5.05 1.59 -13.01
C GLY A 269 -6.05 1.29 -14.12
N HIS A 270 -5.84 1.86 -15.31
CA HIS A 270 -6.67 1.60 -16.48
C HIS A 270 -6.02 0.56 -17.40
N SER A 271 -4.71 0.70 -17.62
CA SER A 271 -4.00 -0.02 -18.71
C SER A 271 -2.95 -1.02 -18.24
N GLY A 272 -2.78 -1.22 -16.93
CA GLY A 272 -1.66 -1.97 -16.36
C GLY A 272 -0.34 -1.21 -16.47
N ALA A 273 0.68 -1.70 -15.76
CA ALA A 273 2.03 -1.20 -15.89
C ALA A 273 2.57 -1.41 -17.32
N GLY A 274 3.41 -0.46 -17.75
CA GLY A 274 4.15 -0.49 -19.00
C GLY A 274 5.56 -1.00 -18.71
N PRO A 275 6.63 -0.38 -19.23
CA PRO A 275 8.00 -0.79 -18.93
C PRO A 275 8.36 -0.74 -17.43
N ALA A 276 9.14 -1.72 -16.97
CA ALA A 276 9.74 -1.80 -15.63
C ALA A 276 11.19 -2.33 -15.77
N PRO A 277 12.09 -2.02 -14.81
CA PRO A 277 13.50 -2.47 -14.87
C PRO A 277 13.68 -3.97 -14.53
N VAL A 278 12.57 -4.69 -14.30
CA VAL A 278 12.52 -6.11 -13.98
C VAL A 278 11.45 -6.80 -14.83
N PRO A 279 11.56 -8.12 -15.07
CA PRO A 279 10.51 -8.88 -15.72
C PRO A 279 9.16 -8.69 -15.03
N GLN A 280 8.12 -8.54 -15.84
CA GLN A 280 6.74 -8.40 -15.38
C GLN A 280 5.96 -9.65 -15.74
N PHE A 281 5.02 -10.01 -14.87
CA PHE A 281 4.03 -11.03 -15.16
C PHE A 281 2.64 -10.41 -15.24
N SER A 282 1.77 -11.02 -16.03
CA SER A 282 0.38 -10.60 -16.19
C SER A 282 -0.56 -11.75 -15.90
N THR A 283 -1.58 -11.49 -15.11
CA THR A 283 -2.62 -12.45 -14.74
C THR A 283 -3.98 -11.76 -14.65
N THR A 284 -5.02 -12.49 -14.30
CA THR A 284 -6.36 -11.96 -14.04
C THR A 284 -6.68 -11.99 -12.55
N LEU A 285 -7.60 -11.11 -12.13
CA LEU A 285 -8.17 -11.16 -10.80
C LEU A 285 -9.05 -12.42 -10.69
N LEU A 286 -8.62 -13.37 -9.86
CA LEU A 286 -9.32 -14.64 -9.67
C LEU A 286 -10.48 -14.50 -8.69
N GLY A 287 -11.50 -15.34 -8.88
CA GLY A 287 -12.62 -15.49 -7.96
C GLY A 287 -12.19 -16.09 -6.61
N THR A 288 -13.00 -15.90 -5.58
CA THR A 288 -12.69 -16.34 -4.20
C THR A 288 -12.59 -17.86 -4.03
N ASP A 289 -13.11 -18.63 -4.99
CA ASP A 289 -13.06 -20.10 -4.97
C ASP A 289 -11.82 -20.68 -5.68
N THR A 290 -11.06 -19.83 -6.39
CA THR A 290 -9.94 -20.26 -7.22
C THR A 290 -8.62 -19.83 -6.59
N PRO A 291 -7.77 -20.76 -6.11
CA PRO A 291 -6.48 -20.40 -5.56
C PRO A 291 -5.58 -19.80 -6.65
N TYR A 292 -4.82 -18.77 -6.31
CA TYR A 292 -3.75 -18.31 -7.18
C TYR A 292 -2.66 -19.40 -7.23
N PRO A 293 -2.10 -19.73 -8.40
CA PRO A 293 -0.88 -20.52 -8.49
C PRO A 293 0.32 -19.75 -7.92
N GLN A 294 1.32 -20.43 -7.34
CA GLN A 294 2.51 -19.78 -6.78
C GLN A 294 3.24 -18.95 -7.85
N HIS A 295 3.54 -19.60 -8.98
CA HIS A 295 4.28 -18.99 -10.09
C HIS A 295 3.62 -17.73 -10.66
N VAL A 296 2.32 -17.51 -10.46
CA VAL A 296 1.62 -16.31 -10.97
C VAL A 296 1.95 -15.05 -10.17
N LEU A 297 2.25 -15.18 -8.86
CA LEU A 297 2.59 -14.02 -8.00
C LEU A 297 4.08 -13.99 -7.62
N ASP A 298 4.86 -15.00 -7.98
CA ASP A 298 6.32 -15.07 -7.73
C ASP A 298 7.12 -14.28 -8.77
N HIS A 299 6.78 -12.99 -8.90
CA HIS A 299 7.43 -12.06 -9.80
C HIS A 299 7.56 -10.70 -9.15
N ARG A 300 8.61 -9.94 -9.50
CA ARG A 300 8.85 -8.62 -8.92
C ARG A 300 7.71 -7.63 -9.17
N VAL A 301 7.10 -7.70 -10.36
CA VAL A 301 5.94 -6.90 -10.74
C VAL A 301 4.88 -7.81 -11.35
N VAL A 302 3.67 -7.75 -10.81
CA VAL A 302 2.52 -8.54 -11.28
C VAL A 302 1.39 -7.59 -11.65
N ASN A 303 1.01 -7.59 -12.93
CA ASN A 303 -0.16 -6.90 -13.44
C ASN A 303 -1.39 -7.82 -13.37
N VAL A 304 -2.39 -7.43 -12.59
CA VAL A 304 -3.63 -8.17 -12.38
C VAL A 304 -4.75 -7.47 -13.13
N ASN A 305 -5.21 -8.08 -14.22
CA ASN A 305 -6.35 -7.60 -14.99
C ASN A 305 -7.67 -7.92 -14.25
N ALA A 306 -8.42 -6.89 -13.87
CA ALA A 306 -9.70 -7.00 -13.18
C ALA A 306 -10.90 -6.64 -14.07
N ASP A 307 -10.76 -6.60 -15.40
CA ASP A 307 -11.80 -6.20 -16.37
C ASP A 307 -13.12 -6.97 -16.22
N GLY A 308 -13.04 -8.25 -15.81
CA GLY A 308 -14.20 -9.11 -15.61
C GLY A 308 -15.07 -8.69 -14.43
N LEU A 309 -14.47 -8.04 -13.42
CA LEU A 309 -15.11 -7.75 -12.13
C LEU A 309 -15.27 -6.24 -11.88
N TYR A 310 -14.23 -5.45 -12.14
CA TYR A 310 -14.24 -4.01 -11.96
C TYR A 310 -14.84 -3.36 -13.20
N ARG A 311 -16.16 -3.28 -13.26
CA ARG A 311 -16.92 -2.81 -14.45
C ARG A 311 -17.77 -1.58 -14.18
N GLY A 312 -17.78 -1.11 -12.95
CA GLY A 312 -18.73 -0.14 -12.44
C GLY A 312 -20.10 -0.79 -12.21
N SER A 313 -20.73 -0.44 -11.10
CA SER A 313 -22.15 -0.69 -10.88
C SER A 313 -23.02 0.09 -11.89
N ARG A 314 -24.32 -0.21 -11.96
CA ARG A 314 -25.27 0.57 -12.79
C ARG A 314 -25.16 2.09 -12.52
N LEU A 315 -24.94 2.47 -11.26
CA LEU A 315 -24.79 3.86 -10.83
C LEU A 315 -23.43 4.47 -11.19
N THR A 316 -22.36 3.67 -11.24
CA THR A 316 -20.98 4.16 -11.41
C THR A 316 -20.44 3.95 -12.82
N ARG A 317 -21.08 3.15 -13.67
CA ARG A 317 -20.68 2.95 -15.06
C ARG A 317 -20.70 4.26 -15.87
N LEU A 318 -21.67 5.14 -15.60
CA LEU A 318 -21.76 6.47 -16.20
C LEU A 318 -21.01 7.54 -15.40
N SER A 319 -20.62 7.23 -14.15
CA SER A 319 -19.83 8.14 -13.33
C SER A 319 -18.50 8.45 -14.02
N PRO A 320 -17.99 9.68 -13.91
CA PRO A 320 -16.67 10.00 -14.43
C PRO A 320 -15.53 9.21 -13.81
N ALA A 321 -15.73 8.57 -12.66
CA ALA A 321 -14.76 7.64 -12.07
C ALA A 321 -14.83 6.23 -12.67
N GLY A 322 -15.96 5.83 -13.27
CA GLY A 322 -16.15 4.46 -13.76
C GLY A 322 -15.97 3.43 -12.65
N ALA A 323 -15.23 2.36 -12.93
CA ALA A 323 -14.93 1.28 -12.00
C ALA A 323 -13.78 1.58 -11.01
N HIS A 324 -13.34 2.84 -10.86
CA HIS A 324 -12.14 3.20 -10.08
C HIS A 324 -12.22 2.85 -8.58
N SER A 325 -13.41 2.59 -8.05
CA SER A 325 -13.61 2.23 -6.64
C SER A 325 -14.22 0.84 -6.48
N ASP A 326 -14.23 0.04 -7.55
CA ASP A 326 -14.77 -1.32 -7.53
C ASP A 326 -13.86 -2.29 -6.76
N PHE A 327 -12.68 -1.87 -6.28
CA PHE A 327 -11.72 -2.73 -5.57
C PHE A 327 -12.17 -3.23 -4.18
N LEU A 328 -13.30 -2.76 -3.64
CA LEU A 328 -13.82 -3.23 -2.35
C LEU A 328 -14.69 -4.49 -2.53
N ARG A 329 -14.11 -5.51 -3.17
CA ARG A 329 -14.74 -6.79 -3.52
C ARG A 329 -14.07 -7.95 -2.78
N PRO A 330 -14.79 -9.06 -2.53
CA PRO A 330 -14.21 -10.26 -1.96
C PRO A 330 -12.99 -10.78 -2.73
N GLU A 331 -12.96 -10.68 -4.06
CA GLU A 331 -11.84 -11.12 -4.89
C GLU A 331 -10.57 -10.29 -4.66
N SER A 332 -10.74 -9.00 -4.37
CA SER A 332 -9.65 -8.09 -3.98
C SER A 332 -9.09 -8.46 -2.60
N ALA A 333 -9.98 -8.85 -1.68
CA ALA A 333 -9.60 -9.36 -0.36
C ALA A 333 -8.92 -10.73 -0.46
N HIS A 334 -9.37 -11.61 -1.35
CA HIS A 334 -8.74 -12.89 -1.64
C HIS A 334 -7.32 -12.71 -2.17
N LEU A 335 -7.09 -11.77 -3.09
CA LEU A 335 -5.75 -11.42 -3.57
C LEU A 335 -4.86 -10.90 -2.42
N LEU A 336 -5.38 -9.99 -1.60
CA LEU A 336 -4.65 -9.46 -0.43
C LEU A 336 -4.27 -10.59 0.55
N LEU A 337 -5.22 -11.46 0.87
CA LEU A 337 -5.03 -12.58 1.79
C LEU A 337 -4.03 -13.61 1.26
N THR A 338 -4.07 -13.89 -0.05
CA THR A 338 -3.09 -14.75 -0.73
C THR A 338 -1.67 -14.16 -0.63
N LEU A 339 -1.52 -12.84 -0.74
CA LEU A 339 -0.21 -12.20 -0.58
C LEU A 339 0.30 -12.26 0.87
N ALA A 340 -0.59 -12.13 1.85
CA ALA A 340 -0.23 -12.33 3.26
C ALA A 340 0.20 -13.78 3.52
N GLU A 341 -0.54 -14.75 2.98
CA GLU A 341 -0.22 -16.18 3.07
C GLU A 341 1.17 -16.52 2.54
N ARG A 342 1.53 -15.99 1.37
CA ARG A 342 2.84 -16.22 0.72
C ARG A 342 4.00 -15.42 1.28
N SER A 343 3.74 -14.50 2.21
CA SER A 343 4.81 -13.76 2.87
C SER A 343 5.49 -14.58 3.99
N ARG A 344 4.95 -15.78 4.26
CA ARG A 344 5.38 -16.73 5.29
C ARG A 344 6.23 -17.83 4.70
#